data_AF-A0A1G9BJ91-F1
#
_entry.id   AF-A0A1G9BJ91-F1
#
_cell.length_a   1.000
_cell.length_b   1.000
_cell.length_c   1.000
_cell.angle_alpha   90.00
_cell.angle_beta   90.00
_cell.angle_gamma   90.00
#
_symmetry.space_group_name_H-M   'P 1'
#
loop_
_entity.id
_entity.type
_entity.pdbx_description
1 polymer ?
#
loop_
_entity_poly.entity_id
_entity_poly.type
_entity_poly.pdbx_seq_one_letter_code
_entity_poly.pdbx_strand_id
1 'polypeptide(L)'
;MKKNYFQRWLLFGLTGLLLVGIGLGLLVEAIHLRMNQAAFAQWAGVGLTSLSAVVLGLTALGESVVNRVFYKLRNRQRSAS
;
A
#
# COMPACT_ATOMS: atom_id res chain seq x y z
N MET A 1 -4.76 -5.68 -28.44
CA MET A 1 -4.51 -6.24 -27.10
C MET A 1 -5.66 -5.89 -26.17
N LYS A 2 -6.45 -6.88 -25.72
CA LYS A 2 -7.58 -6.65 -24.79
C LYS A 2 -7.01 -6.11 -23.46
N LYS A 3 -7.23 -4.83 -23.16
CA LYS A 3 -6.76 -4.18 -21.93
C LYS A 3 -7.47 -4.82 -20.73
N ASN A 4 -6.84 -5.79 -20.08
CA ASN A 4 -7.31 -6.42 -18.84
C ASN A 4 -7.16 -5.44 -17.67
N TYR A 5 -8.06 -4.45 -17.58
CA TYR A 5 -8.15 -3.53 -16.45
C TYR A 5 -8.23 -4.27 -15.10
N PHE A 6 -8.81 -5.46 -15.10
CA PHE A 6 -8.91 -6.34 -13.93
C PHE A 6 -7.55 -6.82 -13.42
N GLN A 7 -6.62 -7.17 -14.33
CA GLN A 7 -5.27 -7.62 -13.95
C GLN A 7 -4.44 -6.48 -13.38
N ARG A 8 -4.54 -5.28 -13.95
CA ARG A 8 -3.91 -4.08 -13.37
C ARG A 8 -4.44 -3.78 -11.97
N TRP A 9 -5.75 -3.84 -11.78
CA TRP A 9 -6.37 -3.59 -10.48
C TRP A 9 -5.92 -4.59 -9.41
N LEU A 10 -5.86 -5.88 -9.79
CA LEU A 10 -5.41 -6.94 -8.90
C LEU A 10 -3.91 -6.82 -8.59
N LEU A 11 -3.09 -6.47 -9.59
CA LEU A 11 -1.65 -6.24 -9.41
C LEU A 11 -1.39 -5.07 -8.46
N PHE A 12 -2.03 -3.92 -8.67
CA PHE A 12 -1.88 -2.76 -7.77
C PHE A 12 -2.41 -3.04 -6.36
N GLY A 13 -3.50 -3.80 -6.25
CA GLY A 13 -4.03 -4.25 -4.96
C GLY A 13 -3.05 -5.17 -4.23
N LEU A 14 -2.53 -6.17 -4.94
CA LEU A 14 -1.64 -7.17 -4.37
C LEU A 14 -0.27 -6.58 -4.02
N THR A 15 0.30 -5.72 -4.88
CA THR A 15 1.58 -5.06 -4.60
C THR A 15 1.46 -4.09 -3.42
N GLY A 16 0.38 -3.33 -3.33
CA GLY A 16 0.15 -2.45 -2.18
C GLY A 16 0.00 -3.22 -0.86
N LEU A 17 -0.72 -4.36 -0.88
CA LEU A 17 -0.86 -5.22 0.30
C LEU A 17 0.47 -5.86 0.72
N LEU A 18 1.26 -6.35 -0.24
CA LEU A 18 2.59 -6.89 0.02
C LEU A 18 3.52 -5.81 0.59
N LEU A 19 3.46 -4.58 0.07
CA LEU A 19 4.28 -3.47 0.55
C LEU A 19 3.92 -3.07 1.98
N VAL A 20 2.64 -3.08 2.33
CA VAL A 20 2.17 -2.89 3.71
C VAL A 20 2.70 -4.01 4.61
N GLY A 21 2.61 -5.27 4.18
CA GLY A 21 3.15 -6.41 4.93
C GLY A 21 4.65 -6.32 5.20
N ILE A 22 5.44 -5.93 4.19
CA ILE A 22 6.89 -5.68 4.33
C ILE A 22 7.13 -4.52 5.31
N GLY A 23 6.37 -3.43 5.20
CA GLY A 23 6.44 -2.30 6.12
C GLY A 23 6.18 -2.71 7.57
N LEU A 24 5.15 -3.53 7.82
CA LEU A 24 4.84 -4.09 9.14
C LEU A 24 5.97 -4.99 9.68
N GLY A 25 6.60 -5.80 8.82
CA GLY A 25 7.76 -6.60 9.20
C GLY A 25 8.93 -5.74 9.68
N LEU A 26 9.26 -4.68 8.93
CA LEU A 26 10.28 -3.70 9.32
C LEU A 26 9.93 -2.95 10.61
N LEU A 27 8.63 -2.75 10.89
CA LEU A 27 8.18 -2.12 12.14
C LEU A 27 8.51 -3.02 13.34
N VAL A 28 8.24 -4.32 13.23
CA VAL A 28 8.55 -5.31 14.27
C VAL A 28 10.07 -5.35 14.50
N GLU A 29 10.86 -5.30 13.44
CA GLU A 29 12.32 -5.28 13.52
C GLU A 29 12.84 -4.00 14.19
N ALA A 30 12.25 -2.83 13.88
CA ALA A 30 12.55 -1.57 14.56
C ALA A 30 12.22 -1.63 16.07
N ILE A 31 11.09 -2.25 16.44
CA ILE A 31 10.70 -2.45 17.84
C ILE A 31 11.71 -3.38 18.53
N HIS A 32 12.13 -4.46 17.87
CA HIS A 32 13.12 -5.39 18.41
C HIS A 32 14.48 -4.70 18.62
N LEU A 33 14.93 -3.87 17.67
CA LEU A 33 16.14 -3.04 17.82
C LEU A 33 16.04 -2.08 19.01
N ARG A 34 14.87 -1.46 19.20
CA ARG A 34 14.61 -0.60 20.37
C ARG A 34 14.67 -1.39 21.68
N MET A 35 14.14 -2.61 21.71
CA MET A 35 14.18 -3.49 22.89
C MET A 35 15.60 -3.95 23.23
N ASN A 36 16.45 -4.17 22.21
CA ASN A 36 17.85 -4.56 22.38
C ASN A 36 18.80 -3.40 22.69
N GLN A 37 18.28 -2.24 23.10
CA GLN A 37 19.04 -1.00 23.38
C GLN A 37 19.94 -0.53 22.22
N ALA A 38 19.55 -0.79 20.97
CA ALA A 38 20.25 -0.24 19.81
C ALA A 38 20.18 1.30 19.80
N ALA A 39 21.16 1.94 19.16
CA ALA A 39 21.27 3.39 19.10
C ALA A 39 19.99 4.03 18.55
N PHE A 40 19.60 5.19 19.10
CA PHE A 40 18.37 5.90 18.74
C PHE A 40 18.22 6.09 17.22
N ALA A 41 19.31 6.46 16.55
CA ALA A 41 19.34 6.68 15.11
C ALA A 41 19.02 5.40 14.30
N GLN A 42 19.37 4.22 14.78
CA GLN A 42 19.15 2.96 14.06
C GLN A 42 17.68 2.54 14.12
N TRP A 43 17.09 2.42 15.32
CA TRP A 43 15.69 1.98 15.42
C TRP A 43 14.71 3.06 14.90
N ALA A 44 15.04 4.35 15.07
CA ALA A 44 14.24 5.43 14.50
C ALA A 44 14.31 5.45 12.96
N GLY A 45 15.48 5.21 12.36
CA GLY A 45 15.64 5.12 10.91
C GLY A 45 14.86 3.95 10.30
N VAL A 46 14.94 2.76 10.91
CA VAL A 46 14.16 1.58 10.48
C VAL A 46 12.66 1.80 10.70
N GLY A 47 12.27 2.44 11.81
CA GLY A 47 10.87 2.81 12.07
C GLY A 47 10.31 3.80 11.03
N LEU A 48 11.09 4.80 10.63
CA LEU A 48 10.64 5.81 9.65
C LEU A 48 10.51 5.21 8.24
N THR A 49 11.43 4.34 7.86
CA THR A 49 11.39 3.63 6.57
C THR A 49 10.21 2.65 6.52
N SER A 50 9.97 1.91 7.60
CA SER A 50 8.77 1.10 7.78
C SER A 50 7.49 1.91 7.60
N LEU A 51 7.37 3.05 8.30
CA LEU A 51 6.19 3.92 8.23
C LEU A 51 5.96 4.42 6.80
N SER A 52 7.04 4.84 6.13
CA SER A 52 7.00 5.31 4.74
C SER A 52 6.52 4.20 3.78
N ALA A 53 7.01 2.97 3.95
CA ALA A 53 6.58 1.82 3.15
C ALA A 53 5.09 1.51 3.32
N VAL A 54 4.58 1.58 4.56
CA VAL A 54 3.15 1.39 4.86
C VAL A 54 2.31 2.49 4.20
N VAL A 55 2.69 3.75 4.34
CA VAL A 55 1.96 4.89 3.75
C VAL A 55 1.94 4.80 2.22
N LEU A 56 3.08 4.46 1.60
CA LEU A 56 3.16 4.24 0.15
C LEU A 56 2.27 3.08 -0.30
N GLY A 57 2.27 1.96 0.44
CA GLY A 57 1.42 0.81 0.16
C GLY A 57 -0.06 1.13 0.27
N LEU A 58 -0.47 1.86 1.30
CA LEU A 58 -1.85 2.34 1.47
C LEU A 58 -2.26 3.32 0.37
N THR A 59 -1.37 4.20 -0.06
CA THR A 59 -1.68 5.18 -1.12
C THR A 59 -1.90 4.46 -2.46
N ALA A 60 -1.06 3.47 -2.80
CA ALA A 60 -1.21 2.64 -3.99
C ALA A 60 -2.50 1.80 -3.96
N LEU A 61 -2.85 1.25 -2.79
CA LEU A 61 -4.14 0.56 -2.57
C LEU A 61 -5.33 1.51 -2.79
N GLY A 62 -5.27 2.70 -2.19
CA GLY A 62 -6.33 3.71 -2.28
C GLY A 62 -6.57 4.16 -3.73
N GLU A 63 -5.51 4.46 -4.47
CA GLU A 63 -5.58 4.89 -5.88
C GLU A 63 -6.23 3.80 -6.75
N SER A 64 -5.87 2.53 -6.52
CA SER A 64 -6.50 1.39 -7.18
C SER A 64 -8.01 1.31 -6.88
N VAL A 65 -8.41 1.39 -5.61
CA VAL A 65 -9.83 1.30 -5.20
C VAL A 65 -10.63 2.48 -5.77
N VAL A 66 -10.12 3.71 -5.65
CA VAL A 66 -10.77 4.92 -6.16
C VAL A 66 -11.01 4.81 -7.67
N ASN A 67 -10.01 4.36 -8.43
CA ASN A 67 -10.13 4.23 -9.87
C ASN A 67 -11.20 3.20 -10.29
N ARG A 68 -11.35 2.10 -9.53
CA ARG A 68 -12.44 1.12 -9.77
C ARG A 68 -13.81 1.66 -9.39
N VAL A 69 -13.92 2.39 -8.29
CA VAL A 69 -15.18 2.99 -7.84
C VAL A 69 -15.62 4.06 -8.85
N PHE A 70 -14.71 4.94 -9.26
CA PHE A 70 -14.96 5.98 -10.25
C PHE A 70 -15.38 5.39 -11.60
N TYR A 71 -14.73 4.32 -12.05
CA TYR A 71 -15.13 3.60 -13.26
C TYR A 71 -16.55 3.03 -13.16
N LYS A 72 -16.90 2.40 -12.03
CA LYS A 72 -18.26 1.87 -11.79
C LYS A 72 -19.32 2.97 -11.77
N LEU A 73 -19.04 4.10 -11.10
CA LEU A 73 -19.96 5.23 -11.02
C LEU A 73 -20.20 5.85 -12.40
N ARG A 74 -19.13 6.07 -13.18
CA ARG A 74 -19.23 6.62 -14.54
C ARG A 74 -20.03 5.71 -15.48
N ASN A 75 -19.85 4.39 -15.37
CA ASN A 75 -20.62 3.45 -16.20
C ASN A 75 -22.10 3.41 -15.80
N ARG A 76 -22.46 3.54 -14.52
CA ARG A 76 -23.88 3.61 -14.10
C ARG A 76 -24.61 4.84 -14.64
N GLN A 77 -23.95 6.00 -14.67
CA GLN A 77 -24.53 7.24 -15.21
C GLN A 77 -24.87 7.14 -16.71
N ARG A 78 -24.10 6.35 -17.46
CA ARG A 78 -24.28 6.19 -18.92
C ARG A 78 -25.41 5.23 -19.32
N SER A 79 -25.92 4.42 -18.38
CA SER A 79 -27.07 3.53 -18.62
C SER A 79 -28.40 4.14 -18.15
N ALA A 80 -28.36 5.30 -17.49
CA ALA A 80 -29.54 6.04 -17.03
C ALA A 80 -29.88 7.25 -17.94
N SER A 81 -29.09 7.47 -19.00
CA SER A 81 -29.30 8.44 -20.08
C SER A 81 -29.51 7.70 -21.39
#